data_AF-A0A7N1A7H9-F1
#
_entry.id   AF-A0A7N1A7H9-F1
#
_cell.length_a   1.000
_cell.length_b   1.000
_cell.length_c   1.000
_cell.angle_alpha   90.00
_cell.angle_beta   90.00
_cell.angle_gamma   90.00
#
_symmetry.space_group_name_H-M   'P 1'
#
loop_
_entity.id
_entity.type
_entity.pdbx_description
1 polymer ?
#
loop_
_entity_poly.entity_id
_entity_poly.type
_entity_poly.pdbx_seq_one_letter_code
_entity_poly.pdbx_strand_id
1 'polypeptide(L)'
;MPTSESEEQFGKHRSDCDMHQGDQQRRALLDPVTLRQCYLDADQYWRYSFKSLLSSRQLIEYIVLNIVPTGATVPGTSYSLAHAEIARVSDFGYNDTMFTITTHLGHLLNPGDYALGYDLYGANHNDMELEKYNGLDLPYAILIKKSYEEKRRQSKVKQRSWKLKNLDMEVDDATRAKLDQEKVSTEYEQFLRDLEENPELRFNISLYRDKELQASEIAASTNDGDDPPSVPLEELLADLEISDDESEEDESSMKE
;
A
#
# COMPACT_ATOMS: atom_id res chain seq x y z
N MET A 1 3.64 9.50 72.27
CA MET A 1 4.49 10.63 72.71
C MET A 1 5.45 10.13 73.76
N PRO A 2 6.77 10.38 73.62
CA PRO A 2 7.49 10.81 72.41
C PRO A 2 7.41 9.71 71.30
N THR A 3 8.34 9.40 70.38
CA THR A 3 9.74 9.73 70.01
C THR A 3 9.86 9.35 68.49
N SER A 4 10.64 9.90 67.55
CA SER A 4 11.80 10.82 67.51
C SER A 4 13.10 10.21 68.08
N GLU A 5 14.32 10.36 67.53
CA GLU A 5 14.90 10.96 66.32
C GLU A 5 16.00 10.00 65.79
N SER A 6 16.51 9.99 64.54
CA SER A 6 16.07 10.46 63.20
C SER A 6 17.16 10.06 62.17
N GLU A 7 16.86 9.79 60.89
CA GLU A 7 17.88 9.61 59.84
C GLU A 7 17.49 10.33 58.53
N GLU A 8 18.45 11.03 57.91
CA GLU A 8 18.26 11.93 56.77
C GLU A 8 19.31 11.59 55.67
N GLN A 9 19.04 12.01 54.44
CA GLN A 9 19.98 12.02 53.31
C GLN A 9 20.40 10.65 52.74
N PHE A 10 19.76 10.25 51.63
CA PHE A 10 20.53 9.76 50.49
C PHE A 10 20.09 10.47 49.20
N GLY A 11 21.06 10.66 48.30
CA GLY A 11 21.05 11.73 47.32
C GLY A 11 20.07 11.58 46.16
N LYS A 12 19.83 12.72 45.50
CA LYS A 12 19.18 12.85 44.19
C LYS A 12 19.64 11.77 43.22
N HIS A 13 18.69 11.01 42.67
CA HIS A 13 18.72 10.67 41.25
C HIS A 13 17.36 10.99 40.66
N ARG A 14 17.33 11.91 39.68
CA ARG A 14 16.25 11.92 38.71
C ARG A 14 16.47 10.71 37.82
N SER A 15 15.63 9.70 37.96
CA SER A 15 15.35 8.81 36.85
C SER A 15 14.45 9.58 35.90
N ASP A 16 15.04 10.40 35.05
CA ASP A 16 14.36 10.96 33.88
C ASP A 16 14.12 9.79 32.92
N CYS A 17 13.08 9.01 33.24
CA CYS A 17 12.55 7.97 32.38
C CYS A 17 11.82 8.64 31.23
N ASP A 18 12.58 9.15 30.26
CA ASP A 18 12.12 9.34 28.89
C ASP A 18 11.76 7.95 28.34
N MET A 19 10.57 7.51 28.73
CA MET A 19 9.77 6.51 28.04
C MET A 19 9.62 7.04 26.62
N HIS A 20 10.58 6.71 25.77
CA HIS A 20 10.43 6.81 24.34
C HIS A 20 9.09 6.15 24.03
N GLN A 21 8.18 6.94 23.47
CA GLN A 21 6.86 6.51 23.06
C GLN A 21 7.02 5.65 21.79
N GLY A 22 7.77 4.56 21.91
CA GLY A 22 8.06 3.64 20.83
C GLY A 22 6.74 3.07 20.36
N ASP A 23 6.38 3.37 19.11
CA ASP A 23 5.09 3.03 18.56
C ASP A 23 4.82 1.55 18.73
N GLN A 24 3.92 1.24 19.66
CA GLN A 24 3.34 -0.08 19.76
C GLN A 24 2.52 -0.28 18.51
N GLN A 25 3.15 -0.87 17.49
CA GLN A 25 2.56 -1.14 16.17
C GLN A 25 1.52 -2.26 16.31
N ARG A 26 0.40 -1.91 16.96
CA ARG A 26 -0.71 -2.78 17.31
C ARG A 26 -1.28 -3.37 16.03
N ARG A 27 -1.24 -4.69 15.94
CA ARG A 27 -1.74 -5.39 14.77
C ARG A 27 -3.25 -5.38 14.81
N ALA A 28 -3.88 -4.56 13.96
CA ALA A 28 -5.31 -4.60 13.74
C ALA A 28 -5.65 -5.82 12.88
N LEU A 29 -6.59 -6.63 13.35
CA LEU A 29 -7.26 -7.67 12.58
C LEU A 29 -8.63 -7.12 12.16
N LEU A 30 -9.01 -7.33 10.90
CA LEU A 30 -10.30 -6.91 10.33
C LEU A 30 -11.11 -8.16 9.95
N ASP A 31 -12.36 -8.23 10.43
CA ASP A 31 -13.36 -9.17 9.90
C ASP A 31 -13.93 -8.59 8.58
N PRO A 32 -13.74 -9.26 7.42
CA PRO A 32 -14.19 -8.77 6.12
C PRO A 32 -15.72 -8.87 5.91
N VAL A 33 -16.43 -9.62 6.75
CA VAL A 33 -17.88 -9.85 6.67
C VAL A 33 -18.65 -8.98 7.67
N THR A 34 -18.08 -8.68 8.85
CA THR A 34 -18.74 -7.85 9.88
C THR A 34 -18.11 -6.49 10.12
N LEU A 35 -17.00 -6.16 9.42
CA LEU A 35 -16.21 -4.93 9.58
C LEU A 35 -15.66 -4.68 11.01
N ARG A 36 -15.69 -5.70 11.88
CA ARG A 36 -15.14 -5.59 13.23
C ARG A 36 -13.62 -5.54 13.20
N GLN A 37 -13.07 -4.54 13.87
CA GLN A 37 -11.63 -4.41 14.09
C GLN A 37 -11.26 -4.87 15.51
N CYS A 38 -10.22 -5.69 15.61
CA CYS A 38 -9.65 -6.16 16.87
C CYS A 38 -8.15 -5.86 16.91
N TYR A 39 -7.69 -5.16 17.95
CA TYR A 39 -6.27 -4.88 18.14
C TYR A 39 -5.60 -5.99 18.94
N LEU A 40 -4.50 -6.53 18.41
CA LEU A 40 -3.72 -7.59 19.04
C LEU A 40 -2.37 -7.04 19.52
N ASP A 41 -2.18 -7.02 20.84
CA ASP A 41 -0.88 -6.71 21.47
C ASP A 41 0.06 -7.93 21.39
N ALA A 42 1.38 -7.68 21.37
CA ALA A 42 2.40 -8.74 21.26
C ALA A 42 2.28 -9.81 22.38
N ASP A 43 2.02 -9.37 23.62
CA ASP A 43 1.80 -10.24 24.78
C ASP A 43 0.62 -11.21 24.61
N GLN A 44 -0.41 -10.81 23.86
CA GLN A 44 -1.57 -11.64 23.58
C GLN A 44 -1.25 -12.69 22.51
N TYR A 45 -0.56 -12.26 21.43
CA TYR A 45 -0.10 -13.15 20.37
C TYR A 45 0.86 -14.24 20.87
N TRP A 46 1.79 -13.92 21.76
CA TRP A 46 2.72 -14.92 22.31
C TRP A 46 2.05 -15.91 23.30
N ARG A 47 0.91 -15.54 23.90
CA ARG A 47 0.09 -16.44 24.74
C ARG A 47 -0.85 -17.32 23.91
N TYR A 48 -1.33 -16.82 22.78
CA TYR A 48 -2.28 -17.47 21.89
C TYR A 48 -1.77 -17.39 20.45
N SER A 49 -0.68 -18.10 20.15
CA SER A 49 -0.06 -18.06 18.83
C SER A 49 -0.86 -18.85 17.80
N PHE A 50 -1.23 -18.18 16.72
CA PHE A 50 -1.93 -18.73 15.56
C PHE A 50 -1.09 -18.57 14.30
N LYS A 51 -1.39 -19.36 13.27
CA LYS A 51 -0.74 -19.26 11.94
C LYS A 51 -1.68 -18.58 10.95
N SER A 52 -1.14 -18.07 9.85
CA SER A 52 -1.97 -17.65 8.71
C SER A 52 -2.50 -18.89 8.00
N LEU A 53 -3.83 -18.98 7.83
CA LEU A 53 -4.49 -20.07 7.10
C LEU A 53 -4.11 -20.09 5.61
N LEU A 54 -3.83 -18.91 5.04
CA LEU A 54 -3.48 -18.70 3.63
C LEU A 54 -2.29 -17.76 3.48
N SER A 55 -1.54 -17.94 2.40
CA SER A 55 -0.42 -17.10 1.98
C SER A 55 -0.83 -16.21 0.81
N SER A 56 -0.23 -15.02 0.70
CA SER A 56 -0.48 -14.08 -0.41
C SER A 56 -0.23 -14.66 -1.81
N ARG A 57 0.55 -15.75 -1.92
CA ARG A 57 0.74 -16.53 -3.15
C ARG A 57 -0.49 -17.32 -3.62
N GLN A 58 -1.53 -17.42 -2.79
CA GLN A 58 -2.79 -18.12 -3.05
C GLN A 58 -3.94 -17.15 -3.38
N LEU A 59 -3.65 -15.86 -3.55
CA LEU A 59 -4.61 -14.89 -4.07
C LEU A 59 -4.94 -15.21 -5.54
N ILE A 60 -6.23 -15.20 -5.85
CA ILE A 60 -6.79 -15.42 -7.19
C ILE A 60 -7.44 -14.11 -7.65
N GLU A 61 -7.35 -13.81 -8.95
CA GLU A 61 -8.02 -12.66 -9.55
C GLU A 61 -9.50 -12.97 -9.81
N TYR A 62 -10.35 -12.08 -9.32
CA TYR A 62 -11.79 -12.02 -9.54
C TYR A 62 -12.14 -10.76 -10.33
N ILE A 63 -13.13 -10.86 -11.22
CA ILE A 63 -13.79 -9.71 -11.83
C ILE A 63 -15.06 -9.40 -11.05
N VAL A 64 -15.28 -8.12 -10.75
CA VAL A 64 -16.49 -7.60 -10.12
C VAL A 64 -17.55 -7.36 -11.19
N LEU A 65 -18.70 -8.02 -11.07
CA LEU A 65 -19.82 -7.88 -12.00
C LEU A 65 -20.80 -6.80 -11.54
N ASN A 66 -21.04 -6.71 -10.23
CA ASN A 66 -22.02 -5.80 -9.62
C ASN A 66 -21.69 -5.59 -8.13
N ILE A 67 -22.04 -4.43 -7.58
CA ILE A 67 -21.84 -4.07 -6.17
C ILE A 67 -23.08 -3.36 -5.63
N VAL A 68 -23.59 -3.85 -4.50
CA VAL A 68 -24.72 -3.30 -3.76
C VAL A 68 -24.23 -2.90 -2.36
N PRO A 69 -24.02 -1.60 -2.07
CA PRO A 69 -23.54 -1.16 -0.77
C PRO A 69 -24.62 -1.33 0.31
N THR A 70 -24.26 -1.97 1.43
CA THR A 70 -25.15 -2.23 2.57
C THR A 70 -25.30 -1.00 3.47
N GLY A 71 -24.52 0.07 3.23
CA GLY A 71 -24.59 1.35 3.95
C GLY A 71 -23.87 1.38 5.31
N ALA A 72 -23.29 0.26 5.75
CA ALA A 72 -22.47 0.19 6.96
C ALA A 72 -21.02 0.59 6.65
N THR A 73 -20.57 1.72 7.19
CA THR A 73 -19.19 2.21 7.09
C THR A 73 -18.54 2.23 8.48
N VAL A 74 -17.22 2.06 8.55
CA VAL A 74 -16.46 2.21 9.80
C VAL A 74 -15.90 3.64 9.89
N PRO A 75 -16.37 4.47 10.84
CA PRO A 75 -15.94 5.86 10.94
C PRO A 75 -14.42 5.99 11.10
N GLY A 76 -13.81 6.92 10.35
CA GLY A 76 -12.36 7.12 10.36
C GLY A 76 -11.56 6.12 9.51
N THR A 77 -12.21 5.30 8.67
CA THR A 77 -11.53 4.39 7.74
C THR A 77 -12.17 4.44 6.35
N SER A 78 -11.47 3.92 5.34
CA SER A 78 -11.97 3.76 3.96
C SER A 78 -12.86 2.52 3.76
N TYR A 79 -13.13 1.75 4.80
CA TYR A 79 -13.86 0.48 4.71
C TYR A 79 -15.39 0.67 4.76
N SER A 80 -16.08 0.00 3.83
CA SER A 80 -17.52 0.08 3.62
C SER A 80 -18.07 -1.29 3.24
N LEU A 81 -19.16 -1.70 3.87
CA LEU A 81 -19.78 -3.00 3.65
C LEU A 81 -20.61 -2.97 2.37
N ALA A 82 -20.35 -3.90 1.48
CA ALA A 82 -21.18 -4.16 0.31
C ALA A 82 -21.33 -5.65 0.04
N HIS A 83 -22.41 -6.00 -0.65
CA HIS A 83 -22.50 -7.28 -1.33
C HIS A 83 -21.95 -7.12 -2.75
N ALA A 84 -21.03 -8.00 -3.14
CA ALA A 84 -20.42 -8.00 -4.46
C ALA A 84 -20.75 -9.31 -5.17
N GLU A 85 -21.13 -9.21 -6.44
CA GLU A 85 -21.28 -10.35 -7.34
C GLU A 85 -19.99 -10.47 -8.17
N ILE A 86 -19.30 -11.60 -8.06
CA ILE A 86 -17.96 -11.80 -8.62
C ILE A 86 -17.86 -13.12 -9.38
N ALA A 87 -16.98 -13.17 -10.38
CA ALA A 87 -16.54 -14.39 -11.05
C ALA A 87 -15.01 -14.49 -11.00
N ARG A 88 -14.43 -15.70 -11.01
CA ARG A 88 -12.97 -15.85 -11.16
C ARG A 88 -12.58 -15.47 -12.59
N VAL A 89 -11.48 -14.75 -12.78
CA VAL A 89 -10.99 -14.37 -14.13
C VAL A 89 -10.66 -15.61 -14.98
N SER A 90 -10.28 -16.73 -14.35
CA SER A 90 -10.07 -18.03 -15.02
C SER A 90 -11.33 -18.73 -15.51
N ASP A 91 -12.47 -18.46 -14.86
CA ASP A 91 -13.77 -19.06 -15.20
C ASP A 91 -14.56 -18.16 -16.19
N PHE A 92 -14.34 -16.85 -16.11
CA PHE A 92 -15.05 -15.85 -16.90
C PHE A 92 -14.92 -16.08 -18.41
N GLY A 93 -16.06 -16.28 -19.08
CA GLY A 93 -16.12 -16.59 -20.52
C GLY A 93 -16.08 -18.08 -20.89
N TYR A 94 -15.84 -18.97 -19.92
CA TYR A 94 -15.93 -20.43 -20.09
C TYR A 94 -17.00 -21.08 -19.21
N ASN A 95 -17.16 -20.58 -17.97
CA ASN A 95 -18.08 -21.08 -16.96
C ASN A 95 -18.90 -19.92 -16.39
N ASP A 96 -20.24 -20.05 -16.32
CA ASP A 96 -21.14 -19.05 -15.73
C ASP A 96 -21.16 -19.11 -14.17
N THR A 97 -20.01 -19.42 -13.54
CA THR A 97 -19.88 -19.52 -12.09
C THR A 97 -19.71 -18.16 -11.43
N MET A 98 -20.82 -17.62 -10.92
CA MET A 98 -20.87 -16.36 -10.18
C MET A 98 -21.07 -16.62 -8.68
N PHE A 99 -20.39 -15.84 -7.84
CA PHE A 99 -20.51 -15.89 -6.38
C PHE A 99 -20.99 -14.55 -5.86
N THR A 100 -22.05 -14.54 -5.04
CA THR A 100 -22.41 -13.37 -4.22
C THR A 100 -21.66 -13.48 -2.89
N ILE A 101 -20.89 -12.44 -2.54
CA ILE A 101 -20.12 -12.38 -1.30
C ILE A 101 -20.36 -11.05 -0.57
N THR A 102 -19.98 -10.98 0.71
CA THR A 102 -19.88 -9.71 1.46
C THR A 102 -18.42 -9.24 1.45
N THR A 103 -18.20 -7.95 1.21
CA THR A 103 -16.85 -7.34 1.15
C THR A 103 -16.77 -6.05 1.96
N HIS A 104 -15.58 -5.78 2.49
CA HIS A 104 -15.20 -4.55 3.20
C HIS A 104 -14.69 -3.43 2.24
N LEU A 105 -14.52 -3.77 0.97
CA LEU A 105 -13.98 -2.88 -0.08
C LEU A 105 -15.08 -2.13 -0.87
N GLY A 106 -16.29 -2.04 -0.32
CA GLY A 106 -17.49 -1.52 -1.01
C GLY A 106 -17.47 -0.03 -1.39
N HIS A 107 -16.44 0.71 -1.01
CA HIS A 107 -16.17 2.09 -1.47
C HIS A 107 -15.06 2.17 -2.54
N LEU A 108 -14.22 1.13 -2.66
CA LEU A 108 -13.03 1.11 -3.52
C LEU A 108 -13.29 0.40 -4.86
N LEU A 109 -14.18 -0.59 -4.86
CA LEU A 109 -14.52 -1.41 -6.02
C LEU A 109 -15.79 -0.88 -6.72
N ASN A 110 -15.75 -0.83 -8.05
CA ASN A 110 -16.88 -0.58 -8.94
C ASN A 110 -17.19 -1.85 -9.79
N PRO A 111 -18.39 -1.95 -10.38
CA PRO A 111 -18.65 -2.93 -11.44
C PRO A 111 -17.63 -2.80 -12.58
N GLY A 112 -17.07 -3.93 -13.04
CA GLY A 112 -16.01 -4.00 -14.05
C GLY A 112 -14.58 -3.95 -13.50
N ASP A 113 -14.38 -3.66 -12.21
CA ASP A 113 -13.04 -3.73 -11.60
C ASP A 113 -12.56 -5.17 -11.36
N TYR A 114 -11.25 -5.32 -11.25
CA TYR A 114 -10.59 -6.55 -10.82
C TYR A 114 -10.22 -6.48 -9.34
N ALA A 115 -10.25 -7.61 -8.65
CA ALA A 115 -9.89 -7.73 -7.23
C ALA A 115 -9.14 -9.04 -6.97
N LEU A 116 -8.13 -8.98 -6.10
CA LEU A 116 -7.42 -10.14 -5.59
C LEU A 116 -8.06 -10.60 -4.29
N GLY A 117 -8.39 -11.89 -4.24
CA GLY A 117 -9.04 -12.51 -3.08
C GLY A 117 -8.66 -13.97 -2.90
N TYR A 118 -9.00 -14.53 -1.74
CA TYR A 118 -8.88 -15.95 -1.48
C TYR A 118 -10.16 -16.68 -1.88
N ASP A 119 -10.01 -17.75 -2.66
CA ASP A 119 -11.05 -18.73 -2.92
C ASP A 119 -11.17 -19.67 -1.72
N LEU A 120 -12.34 -19.72 -1.08
CA LEU A 120 -12.62 -20.67 0.00
C LEU A 120 -13.54 -21.81 -0.47
N TYR A 121 -14.21 -21.64 -1.61
CA TYR A 121 -15.09 -22.64 -2.21
C TYR A 121 -14.33 -23.74 -2.95
N GLY A 122 -13.31 -23.38 -3.75
CA GLY A 122 -12.51 -24.35 -4.52
C GLY A 122 -11.27 -24.88 -3.80
N ALA A 123 -10.85 -24.25 -2.70
CA ALA A 123 -9.58 -24.57 -2.04
C ALA A 123 -9.71 -25.75 -1.07
N ASN A 124 -9.14 -26.89 -1.46
CA ASN A 124 -8.97 -28.06 -0.59
C ASN A 124 -7.86 -27.81 0.46
N HIS A 125 -8.21 -27.15 1.55
CA HIS A 125 -7.32 -26.87 2.68
C HIS A 125 -7.11 -28.14 3.52
N ASN A 126 -6.01 -28.86 3.30
CA ASN A 126 -5.59 -30.01 4.14
C ASN A 126 -5.11 -29.58 5.55
N ASP A 127 -5.62 -28.49 6.12
CA ASP A 127 -5.22 -27.98 7.42
C ASP A 127 -6.29 -28.30 8.47
N MET A 128 -5.90 -29.08 9.47
CA MET A 128 -6.76 -29.55 10.57
C MET A 128 -7.34 -28.40 11.42
N GLU A 129 -6.82 -27.18 11.25
CA GLU A 129 -7.41 -25.96 11.83
C GLU A 129 -8.74 -25.60 11.15
N LEU A 130 -8.83 -25.69 9.81
CA LEU A 130 -10.04 -25.30 9.08
C LEU A 130 -11.17 -26.31 9.26
N GLU A 131 -10.85 -27.60 9.41
CA GLU A 131 -11.84 -28.65 9.68
C GLU A 131 -12.69 -28.38 10.94
N LYS A 132 -12.13 -27.66 11.93
CA LYS A 132 -12.83 -27.22 13.15
C LYS A 132 -13.95 -26.21 12.87
N TYR A 133 -13.87 -25.53 11.72
CA TYR A 133 -14.76 -24.46 11.28
C TYR A 133 -15.69 -24.88 10.12
N ASN A 134 -15.60 -26.13 9.64
CA ASN A 134 -16.48 -26.70 8.59
C ASN A 134 -17.98 -26.74 8.96
N GLY A 135 -18.35 -26.35 10.19
CA GLY A 135 -19.74 -26.17 10.65
C GLY A 135 -20.19 -24.70 10.75
N LEU A 136 -19.43 -23.75 10.19
CA LEU A 136 -19.78 -22.32 10.12
C LEU A 136 -20.13 -21.91 8.70
N ASP A 137 -20.97 -20.88 8.56
CA ASP A 137 -21.30 -20.26 7.27
C ASP A 137 -20.12 -19.43 6.74
N LEU A 138 -19.12 -20.12 6.18
CA LEU A 138 -17.95 -19.51 5.55
C LEU A 138 -18.32 -18.87 4.20
N PRO A 139 -17.80 -17.67 3.87
CA PRO A 139 -18.05 -17.03 2.58
C PRO A 139 -17.32 -17.78 1.45
N TYR A 140 -17.91 -17.84 0.25
CA TYR A 140 -17.33 -18.53 -0.90
C TYR A 140 -15.94 -18.02 -1.32
N ALA A 141 -15.72 -16.71 -1.18
CA ALA A 141 -14.44 -16.05 -1.40
C ALA A 141 -14.34 -14.77 -0.55
N ILE A 142 -13.11 -14.33 -0.30
CA ILE A 142 -12.81 -13.09 0.44
C ILE A 142 -11.89 -12.21 -0.40
N LEU A 143 -12.40 -11.07 -0.88
CA LEU A 143 -11.57 -10.05 -1.54
C LEU A 143 -10.70 -9.32 -0.49
N ILE A 144 -9.45 -9.02 -0.86
CA ILE A 144 -8.46 -8.42 0.05
C ILE A 144 -7.91 -7.10 -0.50
N LYS A 145 -7.70 -7.00 -1.82
CA LYS A 145 -7.36 -5.72 -2.46
C LYS A 145 -7.92 -5.61 -3.88
N LYS A 146 -8.16 -4.39 -4.35
CA LYS A 146 -8.40 -4.09 -5.76
C LYS A 146 -7.13 -4.42 -6.57
N SER A 147 -7.30 -5.01 -7.76
CA SER A 147 -6.22 -5.25 -8.71
C SER A 147 -6.30 -4.20 -9.81
N TYR A 148 -5.24 -3.41 -9.95
CA TYR A 148 -5.11 -2.46 -11.05
C TYR A 148 -4.33 -3.04 -12.23
N GLU A 149 -3.94 -4.32 -12.20
CA GLU A 149 -3.04 -4.89 -13.22
C GLU A 149 -3.59 -4.77 -14.64
N GLU A 150 -4.87 -5.06 -14.87
CA GLU A 150 -5.43 -5.01 -16.22
C GLU A 150 -5.55 -3.58 -16.76
N LYS A 151 -6.09 -2.65 -15.96
CA LYS A 151 -6.07 -1.20 -16.28
C LYS A 151 -4.64 -0.69 -16.52
N ARG A 152 -3.68 -1.12 -15.70
CA ARG A 152 -2.26 -0.75 -15.83
C ARG A 152 -1.59 -1.39 -17.05
N ARG A 153 -1.95 -2.60 -17.47
CA ARG A 153 -1.49 -3.25 -18.72
C ARG A 153 -1.98 -2.48 -19.94
N GLN A 154 -3.23 -2.03 -19.94
CA GLN A 154 -3.80 -1.19 -20.99
C GLN A 154 -3.14 0.21 -21.01
N SER A 155 -2.96 0.83 -19.84
CA SER A 155 -2.29 2.12 -19.68
C SER A 155 -0.75 2.08 -19.75
N LYS A 156 -0.10 0.95 -20.08
CA LYS A 156 1.37 0.89 -20.31
C LYS A 156 1.87 1.79 -21.45
N VAL A 157 0.97 2.35 -22.25
CA VAL A 157 1.25 3.35 -23.29
C VAL A 157 1.47 4.76 -22.69
N LYS A 158 0.92 5.04 -21.51
CA LYS A 158 1.00 6.35 -20.82
C LYS A 158 2.22 6.35 -19.88
N GLN A 159 3.24 7.13 -20.23
CA GLN A 159 4.43 7.32 -19.39
C GLN A 159 4.09 8.11 -18.11
N ARG A 160 4.85 7.89 -17.03
CA ARG A 160 4.67 8.62 -15.75
C ARG A 160 5.13 10.07 -15.89
N SER A 161 4.27 11.04 -15.59
CA SER A 161 4.58 12.48 -15.61
C SER A 161 5.40 12.97 -14.39
N TRP A 162 5.97 12.05 -13.61
CA TRP A 162 6.76 12.32 -12.42
C TRP A 162 7.97 11.39 -12.33
N LYS A 163 9.04 11.89 -11.70
CA LYS A 163 10.33 11.20 -11.54
C LYS A 163 10.86 11.32 -10.11
N LEU A 164 11.67 10.35 -9.70
CA LEU A 164 12.51 10.46 -8.51
C LEU A 164 13.88 11.01 -8.90
N LYS A 165 14.50 11.79 -8.01
CA LYS A 165 15.93 12.10 -8.10
C LYS A 165 16.72 11.01 -7.37
N ASN A 166 17.38 10.16 -8.13
CA ASN A 166 18.40 9.27 -7.57
C ASN A 166 19.64 10.11 -7.22
N LEU A 167 20.31 9.76 -6.11
CA LEU A 167 21.66 10.21 -5.84
C LEU A 167 22.64 9.24 -6.51
N ASP A 168 23.73 9.75 -7.06
CA ASP A 168 24.80 8.92 -7.58
C ASP A 168 25.48 8.15 -6.44
N MET A 169 25.24 6.85 -6.40
CA MET A 169 25.91 5.94 -5.48
C MET A 169 27.15 5.39 -6.16
N GLU A 170 28.33 5.61 -5.58
CA GLU A 170 29.54 4.88 -5.95
C GLU A 170 29.34 3.39 -5.63
N VAL A 171 29.20 2.56 -6.67
CA VAL A 171 29.04 1.11 -6.57
C VAL A 171 30.07 0.46 -7.48
N ASP A 172 30.92 -0.41 -6.93
CA ASP A 172 31.93 -1.14 -7.71
C ASP A 172 31.27 -2.01 -8.81
N ASP A 173 31.44 -1.58 -10.06
CA ASP A 173 30.95 -2.24 -11.29
C ASP A 173 31.34 -3.73 -11.38
N ALA A 174 32.41 -4.14 -10.69
CA ALA A 174 32.88 -5.52 -10.61
C ALA A 174 31.87 -6.52 -10.01
N THR A 175 30.78 -6.05 -9.39
CA THR A 175 29.85 -6.89 -8.61
C THR A 175 28.49 -7.18 -9.28
N ARG A 176 28.00 -6.33 -10.18
CA ARG A 176 26.66 -6.49 -10.80
C ARG A 176 26.69 -7.33 -12.07
N ALA A 177 26.46 -8.64 -11.93
CA ALA A 177 26.11 -9.49 -13.07
C ALA A 177 24.78 -9.04 -13.71
N LYS A 178 24.66 -9.09 -15.04
CA LYS A 178 23.48 -8.59 -15.79
C LYS A 178 22.13 -9.15 -15.31
N LEU A 179 22.11 -10.35 -14.72
CA LEU A 179 20.90 -10.95 -14.14
C LEU A 179 20.33 -10.19 -12.94
N ASP A 180 21.12 -9.36 -12.26
CA ASP A 180 20.62 -8.48 -11.20
C ASP A 180 20.11 -7.15 -11.75
N GLN A 181 20.57 -6.71 -12.94
CA GLN A 181 20.12 -5.45 -13.53
C GLN A 181 18.63 -5.51 -13.95
N GLU A 182 18.18 -6.64 -14.50
CA GLU A 182 16.77 -6.89 -14.86
C GLU A 182 15.87 -7.05 -13.62
N LYS A 183 16.38 -7.64 -12.53
CA LYS A 183 15.69 -7.68 -11.24
C LYS A 183 15.57 -6.28 -10.65
N VAL A 184 16.67 -5.52 -10.58
CA VAL A 184 16.70 -4.16 -10.04
C VAL A 184 15.75 -3.24 -10.82
N SER A 185 15.64 -3.35 -12.15
CA SER A 185 14.62 -2.61 -12.91
C SER A 185 13.20 -3.07 -12.57
N THR A 186 12.97 -4.37 -12.38
CA THR A 186 11.65 -4.93 -12.02
C THR A 186 11.22 -4.57 -10.60
N GLU A 187 12.17 -4.52 -9.66
CA GLU A 187 11.99 -4.10 -8.26
C GLU A 187 11.79 -2.59 -8.16
N TYR A 188 12.52 -1.79 -8.94
CA TYR A 188 12.29 -0.35 -9.07
C TYR A 188 10.93 -0.04 -9.69
N GLU A 189 10.49 -0.79 -10.71
CA GLU A 189 9.13 -0.69 -11.25
C GLU A 189 8.03 -1.14 -10.27
N GLN A 190 8.33 -2.03 -9.31
CA GLN A 190 7.42 -2.38 -8.22
C GLN A 190 7.35 -1.24 -7.20
N PHE A 191 8.50 -0.74 -6.74
CA PHE A 191 8.58 0.41 -5.83
C PHE A 191 7.82 1.62 -6.35
N LEU A 192 8.02 2.02 -7.62
CA LEU A 192 7.27 3.13 -8.22
C LEU A 192 5.75 2.89 -8.30
N ARG A 193 5.28 1.63 -8.32
CA ARG A 193 3.84 1.29 -8.23
C ARG A 193 3.34 1.36 -6.80
N ASP A 194 4.13 0.90 -5.83
CA ASP A 194 3.75 0.97 -4.42
C ASP A 194 3.60 2.42 -3.95
N LEU A 195 4.43 3.35 -4.47
CA LEU A 195 4.26 4.80 -4.27
C LEU A 195 2.98 5.35 -4.90
N GLU A 196 2.59 4.88 -6.08
CA GLU A 196 1.32 5.28 -6.71
C GLU A 196 0.11 4.78 -5.90
N GLU A 197 0.17 3.53 -5.41
CA GLU A 197 -0.96 2.86 -4.75
C GLU A 197 -1.10 3.21 -3.25
N ASN A 198 -0.04 3.66 -2.55
CA ASN A 198 -0.07 3.92 -1.10
C ASN A 198 0.41 5.34 -0.74
N PRO A 199 -0.46 6.27 -0.30
CA PRO A 199 -0.06 7.63 0.07
C PRO A 199 0.88 7.68 1.29
N GLU A 200 0.74 6.74 2.24
CA GLU A 200 1.63 6.58 3.40
C GLU A 200 3.11 6.43 3.00
N LEU A 201 3.40 5.76 1.87
CA LEU A 201 4.77 5.58 1.39
C LEU A 201 5.35 6.85 0.77
N ARG A 202 4.50 7.76 0.28
CA ARG A 202 4.92 9.04 -0.32
C ARG A 202 5.37 10.06 0.71
N PHE A 203 4.90 9.96 1.96
CA PHE A 203 5.03 11.00 2.99
C PHE A 203 6.48 11.46 3.27
N ASN A 204 7.48 10.61 2.99
CA ASN A 204 8.90 10.92 3.17
C ASN A 204 9.72 10.94 1.86
N ILE A 205 9.08 11.08 0.69
CA ILE A 205 9.75 10.93 -0.63
C ILE A 205 9.52 12.16 -1.52
N SER A 206 10.63 12.77 -1.96
CA SER A 206 10.62 13.91 -2.90
C SER A 206 10.29 13.46 -4.32
N LEU A 207 9.05 13.66 -4.74
CA LEU A 207 8.54 13.39 -6.08
C LEU A 207 8.64 14.67 -6.95
N TYR A 208 9.19 14.60 -8.16
CA TYR A 208 9.39 15.77 -9.03
C TYR A 208 8.57 15.66 -10.32
N ARG A 209 8.02 16.78 -10.81
CA ARG A 209 7.33 16.83 -12.12
C ARG A 209 8.32 16.59 -13.26
N ASP A 210 7.92 15.82 -14.27
CA ASP A 210 8.66 15.69 -15.52
C ASP A 210 8.12 16.65 -16.59
N LYS A 211 8.94 17.65 -16.94
CA LYS A 211 8.59 18.74 -17.86
C LYS A 211 8.24 18.24 -19.27
N GLU A 212 8.86 17.16 -19.74
CA GLU A 212 8.65 16.66 -21.11
C GLU A 212 7.31 15.95 -21.24
N LEU A 213 6.89 15.23 -20.20
CA LEU A 213 5.69 14.39 -20.24
C LEU A 213 4.40 15.13 -19.86
N GLN A 214 4.46 16.18 -19.02
CA GLN A 214 3.29 17.00 -18.66
C GLN A 214 2.53 17.54 -19.89
N ALA A 215 3.26 17.95 -20.94
CA ALA A 215 2.67 18.47 -22.17
C ALA A 215 1.82 17.42 -22.93
N SER A 216 2.14 16.13 -22.78
CA SER A 216 1.37 15.03 -23.37
C SER A 216 0.16 14.64 -22.52
N GLU A 217 0.29 14.69 -21.19
CA GLU A 217 -0.78 14.30 -20.27
C GLU A 217 -1.96 15.28 -20.25
N ILE A 218 -1.69 16.58 -20.33
CA ILE A 218 -2.72 17.64 -20.42
C ILE A 218 -3.57 17.50 -21.71
N ALA A 219 -3.06 16.85 -22.76
CA ALA A 219 -3.80 16.54 -23.98
C ALA A 219 -4.60 15.23 -23.90
N ALA A 220 -4.26 14.33 -22.95
CA ALA A 220 -4.86 13.00 -22.79
C ALA A 220 -5.91 12.93 -21.67
N SER A 221 -6.09 13.99 -20.88
CA SER A 221 -6.98 14.07 -19.71
C SER A 221 -8.48 14.21 -20.04
N THR A 222 -8.95 13.58 -21.13
CA THR A 222 -10.35 13.67 -21.62
C THR A 222 -11.15 12.38 -21.44
N ASN A 223 -10.54 11.33 -20.88
CA ASN A 223 -11.24 10.10 -20.45
C ASN A 223 -11.51 10.18 -18.93
N ASP A 224 -12.76 9.95 -18.55
CA ASP A 224 -13.29 10.32 -17.22
C ASP A 224 -13.27 9.16 -16.21
N GLY A 225 -13.02 9.48 -14.94
CA GLY A 225 -13.35 8.67 -13.76
C GLY A 225 -12.56 7.39 -13.43
N ASP A 226 -11.89 6.72 -14.38
CA ASP A 226 -11.53 5.29 -14.20
C ASP A 226 -10.04 4.90 -14.41
N ASP A 227 -9.13 5.90 -14.44
CA ASP A 227 -7.67 5.70 -14.49
C ASP A 227 -7.12 4.99 -13.21
N PRO A 228 -5.96 4.30 -13.27
CA PRO A 228 -5.33 3.71 -12.08
C PRO A 228 -4.84 4.80 -11.10
N PRO A 229 -4.66 4.48 -9.80
CA PRO A 229 -4.21 5.44 -8.80
C PRO A 229 -2.86 6.04 -9.21
N SER A 230 -2.76 7.35 -9.11
CA SER A 230 -1.60 8.15 -9.48
C SER A 230 -1.20 9.08 -8.33
N VAL A 231 -0.07 9.76 -8.49
CA VAL A 231 0.35 10.84 -7.59
C VAL A 231 -0.38 12.14 -7.98
N PRO A 232 -1.17 12.77 -7.08
CA PRO A 232 -1.77 14.08 -7.30
C PRO A 232 -0.74 15.12 -7.72
N LEU A 233 -1.13 16.01 -8.65
CA LEU A 233 -0.24 17.02 -9.19
C LEU A 233 0.24 18.01 -8.11
N GLU A 234 -0.50 18.14 -7.02
CA GLU A 234 -0.21 18.96 -5.84
C GLU A 234 0.95 18.42 -5.00
N GLU A 235 1.15 17.09 -4.95
CA GLU A 235 2.23 16.44 -4.20
C GLU A 235 3.60 16.57 -4.90
N LEU A 236 3.59 16.88 -6.20
CA LEU A 236 4.82 16.96 -7.00
C LEU A 236 5.57 18.28 -6.77
N LEU A 237 6.89 18.19 -6.60
CA LEU A 237 7.79 19.33 -6.56
C LEU A 237 8.09 19.85 -7.98
N ALA A 238 8.31 21.15 -8.10
CA ALA A 238 8.88 21.73 -9.32
C ALA A 238 10.38 21.40 -9.38
N ASP A 239 10.88 21.09 -10.59
CA ASP A 239 12.31 20.81 -10.76
C ASP A 239 13.10 22.13 -10.76
N LEU A 240 13.72 22.43 -9.62
CA LEU A 240 14.59 23.58 -9.41
C LEU A 240 15.95 23.33 -10.07
N GLU A 241 16.07 23.74 -11.32
CA GLU A 241 17.35 23.98 -11.99
C GLU A 241 17.97 25.25 -11.41
N ILE A 242 19.05 25.11 -10.64
CA ILE A 242 19.95 26.21 -10.35
C ILE A 242 20.85 26.35 -11.57
N SER A 243 20.69 27.44 -12.31
CA SER A 243 21.67 27.90 -13.28
C SER A 243 22.85 28.53 -12.54
N ASP A 244 23.98 27.82 -12.46
CA ASP A 244 25.28 28.46 -12.27
C ASP A 244 25.59 29.27 -13.55
N ASP A 245 25.04 30.48 -13.61
CA ASP A 245 25.31 31.46 -14.65
C ASP A 245 26.67 32.11 -14.30
N GLU A 246 27.72 31.71 -15.01
CA GLU A 246 29.12 31.99 -14.64
C GLU A 246 29.40 33.49 -14.62
N SER A 247 29.86 34.02 -13.48
CA SER A 247 30.26 35.43 -13.36
C SER A 247 31.64 35.67 -13.98
N GLU A 248 31.71 35.65 -15.32
CA GLU A 248 32.93 35.86 -16.10
C GLU A 248 33.50 37.28 -15.97
N GLU A 249 34.66 37.36 -15.32
CA GLU A 249 35.82 38.24 -15.60
C GLU A 249 35.58 39.68 -16.13
N ASP A 250 35.31 40.61 -15.22
CA ASP A 250 35.38 42.06 -15.48
C ASP A 250 36.85 42.61 -15.42
N GLU A 251 37.79 42.00 -16.17
CA GLU A 251 39.22 42.38 -16.26
C GLU A 251 39.48 43.32 -17.47
N SER A 252 38.77 44.45 -17.50
CA SER A 252 38.89 45.44 -18.60
C SER A 252 39.98 46.49 -18.37
N SER A 253 41.22 46.09 -18.68
CA SER A 253 42.44 46.90 -18.86
C SER A 253 42.28 48.44 -18.85
N MET A 254 42.67 49.08 -17.73
CA MET A 254 42.80 50.54 -17.67
C MET A 254 44.19 50.97 -18.16
N LYS A 255 44.26 51.54 -19.37
CA LYS A 255 45.53 51.82 -20.06
C LYS A 255 45.49 53.07 -20.95
N GLU A 256 45.81 54.22 -20.36
CA GLU A 256 46.55 55.35 -20.96
C GLU A 256 47.08 56.30 -19.86
#